data_AF-A0A1I0HIB0-F1
#
_entry.id   AF-A0A1I0HIB0-F1
#
_cell.length_a   1.000
_cell.length_b   1.000
_cell.length_c   1.000
_cell.angle_alpha   90.00
_cell.angle_beta   90.00
_cell.angle_gamma   90.00
#
_symmetry.space_group_name_H-M   'P 1'
#
loop_
_entity.id
_entity.type
_entity.pdbx_description
1 polymer ?
#
loop_
_entity_poly.entity_id
_entity_poly.type
_entity_poly.pdbx_seq_one_letter_code
_entity_poly.pdbx_strand_id
1 'polypeptide(L)' 'TFTSGNVVQTRKWIWRQSELGKTTVDSKDIFFQLVGFDTGEDSPLYKAMTDIESLVINRFQGTCEKYIVDAKNRYIEF' A
#
# COMPACT_ATOMS: atom_id res chain seq x y z
N THR A 1 -2.00 -5.76 13.19
CA THR A 1 -3.04 -6.61 12.61
C THR A 1 -3.90 -5.69 11.80
N PHE A 2 -3.93 -5.86 10.48
CA PHE A 2 -4.80 -5.04 9.64
C PHE A 2 -6.16 -5.72 9.55
N THR A 3 -7.22 -4.95 9.71
CA THR A 3 -8.61 -5.43 9.72
C THR A 3 -9.44 -4.54 8.81
N SER A 4 -10.13 -5.15 7.84
CA SER A 4 -11.23 -4.48 7.11
C SER A 4 -12.54 -5.00 7.72
N GLY A 5 -13.23 -4.15 8.48
CA GLY A 5 -14.33 -4.57 9.35
C GLY A 5 -13.87 -5.61 10.40
N ASN A 6 -14.62 -6.71 10.52
CA ASN A 6 -14.31 -7.82 11.44
C ASN A 6 -13.30 -8.84 10.86
N VAL A 7 -12.77 -8.62 9.65
CA VAL A 7 -11.89 -9.60 8.98
C VAL A 7 -10.44 -9.14 9.09
N VAL A 8 -9.63 -9.95 9.76
CA VAL A 8 -8.17 -9.76 9.82
C VAL A 8 -7.58 -10.12 8.45
N GLN A 9 -7.10 -9.10 7.74
CA GLN A 9 -6.47 -9.24 6.42
C GLN A 9 -4.99 -9.63 6.53
N THR A 10 -4.30 -9.18 7.58
CA THR A 10 -2.89 -9.53 7.81
C THR A 10 -2.60 -9.60 9.31
N ARG A 11 -2.25 -10.79 9.80
CA ARG A 11 -1.65 -10.98 11.13
C ARG A 11 -0.17 -10.60 11.06
N LYS A 12 0.30 -9.87 12.07
CA LYS A 12 1.71 -9.47 12.24
C LYS A 12 2.64 -10.66 11.94
N TRP A 13 3.63 -10.46 11.06
CA TRP A 13 4.73 -11.40 10.75
C TRP A 13 4.42 -12.65 9.91
N ILE A 14 3.28 -12.72 9.23
CA ILE A 14 3.06 -13.76 8.22
C ILE A 14 2.74 -13.09 6.89
N TRP A 15 3.70 -13.06 5.96
CA TRP A 15 3.49 -12.78 4.54
C TRP A 15 2.70 -13.93 3.90
N ARG A 16 1.48 -14.17 4.36
CA ARG A 16 0.49 -14.99 3.65
C ARG A 16 -0.70 -14.10 3.35
N GLN A 17 -0.68 -13.56 2.15
CA GLN A 17 -1.83 -12.98 1.49
C GLN A 17 -2.94 -14.05 1.51
N SER A 18 -4.05 -13.78 2.17
CA SER A 18 -5.21 -14.68 2.19
C SER A 18 -5.72 -14.89 0.75
N GLU A 19 -6.46 -15.96 0.45
CA GLU A 19 -7.02 -16.20 -0.90
C GLU A 19 -7.86 -15.00 -1.40
N LEU A 20 -8.49 -14.27 -0.48
CA LEU A 20 -9.29 -13.07 -0.76
C LEU A 20 -8.46 -11.80 -1.03
N GLY A 21 -7.17 -11.80 -0.68
CA GLY A 21 -6.29 -10.64 -0.83
C GLY A 21 -5.36 -10.72 -2.02
N LYS A 22 -5.36 -11.82 -2.81
CA LYS A 22 -4.42 -12.03 -3.92
C LYS A 22 -4.79 -11.17 -5.12
N THR A 23 -3.77 -10.55 -5.72
CA THR A 23 -3.89 -9.95 -7.05
C THR A 23 -4.09 -11.07 -8.07
N THR A 24 -5.14 -10.93 -8.88
CA THR A 24 -5.44 -11.80 -10.01
C THR A 24 -5.35 -11.01 -11.31
N VAL A 25 -5.43 -11.69 -12.45
CA VAL A 25 -5.47 -11.02 -13.76
C VAL A 25 -6.69 -10.10 -13.94
N ASP A 26 -7.75 -10.34 -13.15
CA ASP A 26 -8.99 -9.55 -13.18
C ASP A 26 -8.99 -8.40 -12.16
N SER A 27 -7.93 -8.27 -11.35
CA SER A 27 -7.84 -7.22 -10.33
C SER A 27 -7.63 -5.85 -10.99
N LYS A 28 -8.50 -4.89 -10.64
CA LYS A 28 -8.47 -3.52 -11.16
C LYS A 28 -7.98 -2.49 -10.15
N ASP A 29 -8.23 -2.76 -8.87
CA ASP A 29 -7.86 -1.89 -7.76
C ASP A 29 -6.86 -2.61 -6.84
N ILE A 30 -5.65 -2.06 -6.72
CA ILE A 30 -4.54 -2.68 -5.99
C ILE A 30 -4.07 -1.75 -4.87
N PHE A 31 -4.00 -2.28 -3.65
CA PHE A 31 -3.46 -1.56 -2.51
C PHE A 31 -2.01 -1.97 -2.24
N PHE A 32 -1.07 -1.03 -2.38
CA PHE A 32 0.34 -1.23 -2.06
C PHE A 32 0.63 -0.80 -0.62
N GLN A 33 0.87 -1.76 0.26
CA GLN A 33 1.27 -1.48 1.64
C GLN A 33 2.80 -1.43 1.76
N LEU A 34 3.33 -0.25 2.08
CA LEU A 34 4.74 -0.03 2.36
C LEU A 34 4.93 0.37 3.82
N VAL A 35 6.03 -0.07 4.41
CA VAL A 35 6.44 0.32 5.76
C VAL A 35 7.88 0.79 5.70
N GLY A 36 8.10 2.04 6.11
CA GLY A 36 9.42 2.63 6.26
C GLY A 36 9.57 3.22 7.66
N PHE A 37 10.81 3.33 8.13
CA PHE A 37 11.13 3.93 9.43
C PHE A 37 11.48 5.42 9.33
N ASP A 38 11.79 5.88 8.12
CA ASP A 38 12.12 7.27 7.81
C ASP A 38 11.13 7.79 6.77
N THR A 39 10.59 8.98 7.04
CA THR A 39 9.59 9.67 6.22
C THR A 39 10.12 11.00 5.67
N GLY A 40 11.44 11.20 5.61
CA GLY A 40 12.01 12.31 4.85
C GLY A 40 11.71 12.18 3.35
N GLU A 41 11.65 13.30 2.62
CA GLU A 41 11.37 13.29 1.16
C GLU A 41 12.39 12.46 0.36
N ASP A 42 13.65 12.42 0.81
CA ASP A 42 14.71 11.60 0.22
C ASP A 42 14.76 10.15 0.72
N SER A 43 13.84 9.77 1.61
CA SER A 43 13.83 8.46 2.24
C SER A 43 13.56 7.34 1.21
N PRO A 44 14.04 6.12 1.47
CA PRO A 44 13.74 4.96 0.64
C PRO A 44 12.24 4.70 0.48
N LEU A 45 11.41 5.07 1.47
CA LEU A 45 9.96 4.91 1.42
C LEU A 45 9.35 5.80 0.34
N TYR A 46 9.68 7.09 0.33
CA TYR A 46 9.18 8.03 -0.66
C TYR A 46 9.64 7.67 -2.08
N LYS A 47 10.89 7.25 -2.24
CA LYS A 47 11.41 6.77 -3.53
C LYS A 47 10.62 5.56 -4.03
N ALA A 48 10.38 4.57 -3.18
CA ALA A 48 9.58 3.40 -3.54
C ALA A 48 8.13 3.77 -3.91
N MET A 49 7.51 4.71 -3.20
CA MET A 49 6.17 5.22 -3.54
C MET A 49 6.15 5.88 -4.92
N THR A 50 7.15 6.71 -5.24
CA THR A 50 7.30 7.37 -6.54
C THR A 50 7.55 6.38 -7.67
N ASP A 51 8.35 5.35 -7.44
CA ASP A 51 8.62 4.30 -8.44
C ASP A 51 7.35 3.49 -8.74
N ILE A 52 6.56 3.15 -7.71
CA ILE A 52 5.29 2.44 -7.87
C ILE A 52 4.28 3.29 -8.64
N GLU A 53 4.11 4.56 -8.27
CA GLU A 53 3.24 5.50 -8.98
C GLU A 53 3.65 5.61 -10.46
N SER A 54 4.95 5.74 -10.73
CA SER A 54 5.49 5.79 -12.09
C SER A 54 5.17 4.52 -12.87
N LEU A 55 5.20 3.34 -12.25
CA LEU A 55 4.78 2.09 -12.88
C LEU A 55 3.27 2.08 -13.16
N VAL A 56 2.44 2.45 -12.19
CA VAL A 56 0.97 2.48 -12.33
C VAL A 56 0.56 3.41 -13.48
N ILE A 57 1.09 4.63 -13.51
CA ILE A 57 0.73 5.64 -14.51
C ILE A 57 1.33 5.28 -15.87
N ASN A 58 2.65 5.07 -15.96
CA ASN A 58 3.30 4.99 -17.26
C ASN A 58 3.18 3.61 -17.91
N ARG A 59 3.21 2.54 -17.12
CA ARG A 59 3.17 1.17 -17.65
C ARG A 59 1.75 0.63 -17.72
N PHE A 60 0.97 0.81 -16.67
CA PHE A 60 -0.38 0.26 -16.58
C PHE A 60 -1.48 1.24 -17.00
N GLN A 61 -1.13 2.51 -17.25
CA GLN A 61 -2.07 3.55 -17.67
C GLN A 61 -3.24 3.71 -16.68
N GLY A 62 -2.96 3.47 -15.40
CA GLY A 62 -3.92 3.60 -14.30
C GLY A 62 -3.77 4.91 -13.53
N THR A 63 -4.63 5.10 -12.53
CA THR A 63 -4.53 6.19 -11.56
C THR A 63 -3.92 5.70 -10.25
N CYS A 64 -3.25 6.59 -9.52
CA CYS A 64 -2.60 6.25 -8.25
C CYS A 64 -2.91 7.33 -7.20
N GLU A 65 -3.34 6.90 -6.02
CA GLU A 65 -3.50 7.74 -4.85
C GLU A 65 -2.50 7.28 -3.78
N LYS A 66 -1.87 8.25 -3.11
CA LYS A 66 -0.79 8.01 -2.15
C LYS A 66 -1.14 8.62 -0.82
N TYR A 67 -0.88 7.88 0.25
CA TYR A 67 -1.13 8.30 1.61
C TYR A 67 0.04 7.93 2.51
N ILE A 68 0.28 8.75 3.54
CA ILE A 68 1.30 8.50 4.56
C ILE A 68 0.64 8.58 5.93
N VAL A 69 0.85 7.52 6.70
CA VAL A 69 0.43 7.45 8.11
C VAL A 69 1.68 7.54 8.97
N ASP A 70 1.73 8.56 9.82
CA ASP A 70 2.82 8.80 10.76
C ASP A 70 2.30 9.27 12.12
N ALA A 71 3.19 9.68 13.01
CA ALA A 71 2.81 10.15 14.34
C ALA A 71 1.92 11.42 14.32
N LYS A 72 2.03 12.25 13.28
CA LYS A 72 1.25 13.48 13.08
C LYS A 72 -0.06 13.20 12.33
N ASN A 73 -0.05 12.26 11.38
CA ASN A 73 -1.18 11.85 10.55
C ASN A 73 -1.50 10.38 10.82
N ARG A 74 -2.30 10.11 11.87
CA ARG A 74 -2.44 8.77 12.45
C ARG A 74 -3.44 7.85 11.74
N TYR A 75 -4.22 8.38 10.81
CA TYR A 75 -5.20 7.63 10.02
C TYR A 75 -5.39 8.29 8.66
N ILE A 76 -5.93 7.53 7.73
CA ILE A 76 -6.32 7.96 6.39
C ILE A 76 -7.74 7.46 6.14
N GLU A 77 -8.51 8.19 5.34
CA GLU A 77 -9.85 7.81 4.89
C GLU A 77 -9.83 7.59 3.38
N PHE A 78 -10.57 6.59 2.93
CA PHE A 78 -10.70 6.13 1.54
C PHE A 78 -12.16 5.82 1.24
#